data_AF-A0A9R0P093-F1
#
_entry.id   AF-A0A9R0P093-F1
#
_cell.length_a   1.000
_cell.length_b   1.000
_cell.length_c   1.000
_cell.angle_alpha   90.00
_cell.angle_beta   90.00
_cell.angle_gamma   90.00
#
_symmetry.space_group_name_H-M   'P 1'
#
loop_
_entity.id
_entity.type
_entity.pdbx_description
1 polymer ?
#
loop_
_entity_poly.entity_id
_entity_poly.type
_entity_poly.pdbx_seq_one_letter_code
_entity_poly.pdbx_strand_id
1 'polypeptide(L)'
;MLSHHDRTELEKIERSLELSDPELAAALRDGRRPKSRGLRNALLIFFDIAAVTLLVLGLVLPDPGVTLCGIIALTATVWTHVARHRI
;
A
#
# COMPACT_ATOMS: atom_id res chain seq x y z
N MET A 1 -17.59 -26.01 5.96
CA MET A 1 -16.40 -26.90 6.02
C MET A 1 -15.83 -26.94 4.61
N LEU A 2 -14.55 -26.59 4.43
CA LEU A 2 -13.90 -26.59 3.10
C LEU A 2 -13.99 -27.99 2.48
N SER A 3 -14.29 -28.05 1.19
CA SER A 3 -14.36 -29.31 0.44
C SER A 3 -12.98 -29.99 0.46
N HIS A 4 -12.95 -31.32 0.34
CA HIS A 4 -11.70 -32.06 0.23
C HIS A 4 -10.87 -31.57 -0.96
N HIS A 5 -11.55 -31.16 -2.04
CA HIS A 5 -10.93 -30.57 -3.21
C HIS A 5 -10.23 -29.24 -2.90
N ASP A 6 -10.87 -28.38 -2.12
CA ASP A 6 -10.29 -27.08 -1.75
C ASP A 6 -9.00 -27.26 -0.94
N ARG A 7 -8.93 -28.29 -0.09
CA ARG A 7 -7.72 -28.63 0.67
C ARG A 7 -6.59 -29.09 -0.23
N THR A 8 -6.87 -29.91 -1.23
CA THR A 8 -5.86 -30.38 -2.18
C THR A 8 -5.28 -29.25 -3.02
N GLU A 9 -6.10 -28.29 -3.43
CA GLU A 9 -5.62 -27.11 -4.16
C GLU A 9 -4.77 -26.18 -3.26
N LEU A 10 -5.18 -26.01 -2.00
CA LEU A 10 -4.38 -25.29 -0.99
C LEU A 10 -3.01 -25.93 -0.76
N GLU A 11 -2.94 -27.26 -0.66
CA GLU A 11 -1.66 -27.98 -0.50
C GLU A 11 -0.73 -27.83 -1.72
N LYS A 12 -1.29 -27.77 -2.93
CA LYS A 12 -0.50 -27.51 -4.15
C LYS A 12 0.08 -26.09 -4.14
N ILE A 13 -0.73 -25.12 -3.73
CA ILE A 13 -0.32 -23.72 -3.59
C ILE A 13 0.78 -23.61 -2.54
N GLU A 14 0.59 -24.17 -1.34
CA GLU A 14 1.59 -24.18 -0.26
C GLU A 14 2.92 -24.77 -0.73
N ARG A 15 2.90 -25.95 -1.37
CA ARG A 15 4.11 -26.60 -1.87
C ARG A 15 4.81 -25.80 -2.98
N SER A 16 4.06 -25.11 -3.83
CA SER A 16 4.64 -24.22 -4.86
C SER A 16 5.27 -22.96 -4.27
N LEU A 17 4.71 -22.45 -3.17
CA LEU A 17 5.21 -21.30 -2.43
C LEU A 17 6.45 -21.65 -1.60
N GLU A 18 6.48 -22.80 -0.92
CA GLU A 18 7.66 -23.28 -0.19
C GLU A 18 8.90 -23.41 -1.09
N LEU A 19 8.71 -23.80 -2.35
CA LEU A 19 9.81 -23.92 -3.33
C LEU A 19 10.27 -22.58 -3.91
N SER A 20 9.37 -21.59 -4.01
CA SER A 20 9.66 -20.31 -4.67
C SER A 20 10.08 -19.22 -3.69
N ASP A 21 9.44 -19.17 -2.53
CA ASP A 21 9.65 -18.16 -1.48
C ASP A 21 9.30 -18.73 -0.09
N PRO A 22 10.30 -19.31 0.62
CA PRO A 22 10.08 -19.92 1.93
C PRO A 22 9.72 -18.91 3.01
N GLU A 23 10.09 -17.64 2.87
CA GLU A 23 9.74 -16.58 3.83
C GLU A 23 8.25 -16.24 3.73
N LEU A 24 7.72 -16.16 2.50
CA LEU A 24 6.30 -15.93 2.25
C LEU A 24 5.43 -17.11 2.69
N ALA A 25 5.89 -18.35 2.47
CA ALA A 25 5.20 -19.56 2.95
C ALA A 25 5.09 -19.57 4.49
N ALA A 26 6.18 -19.22 5.19
CA ALA A 26 6.19 -19.09 6.63
C ALA A 26 5.22 -17.99 7.12
N ALA A 27 5.19 -16.84 6.44
CA ALA A 27 4.29 -15.73 6.79
C ALA A 27 2.80 -16.07 6.61
N LEU A 28 2.44 -16.80 5.54
CA LEU A 28 1.07 -17.27 5.30
C LEU A 28 0.63 -18.29 6.36
N ARG A 29 1.52 -19.21 6.74
CA ARG A 29 1.26 -20.26 7.73
C ARG A 29 1.15 -19.74 9.16
N ASP A 30 1.89 -18.68 9.49
CA ASP A 30 1.80 -18.00 10.79
C ASP A 30 0.53 -17.12 10.91
N GLY A 31 -0.26 -16.99 9.83
CA GLY A 31 -1.47 -16.16 9.80
C GLY A 31 -1.21 -14.67 10.06
N ARG A 32 0.07 -14.25 10.14
CA ARG A 32 0.44 -12.87 10.35
C ARG A 32 0.14 -12.10 9.09
N ARG A 33 -0.92 -11.30 9.14
CA ARG A 33 -1.17 -10.25 8.14
C ARG A 33 0.15 -9.50 7.95
N PRO A 34 0.62 -9.33 6.69
CA PRO A 34 1.93 -8.76 6.44
C PRO A 34 2.01 -7.42 7.16
N LYS A 35 2.97 -7.29 8.08
CA LYS A 35 3.23 -6.05 8.87
C LYS A 35 3.37 -4.83 7.95
N SER A 36 3.74 -5.07 6.69
CA SER A 36 3.77 -4.07 5.63
C SER A 36 2.41 -3.41 5.38
N ARG A 37 1.25 -4.08 5.51
CA ARG A 37 -0.06 -3.44 5.27
C ARG A 37 -0.36 -2.30 6.25
N GLY A 38 -0.01 -2.47 7.53
CA GLY A 38 -0.19 -1.43 8.55
C GLY A 38 0.72 -0.24 8.32
N LEU A 39 2.01 -0.51 8.08
CA LEU A 39 3.00 0.52 7.74
C LEU A 39 2.62 1.27 6.46
N ARG A 40 2.14 0.53 5.47
CA ARG A 40 1.71 1.02 4.16
C ARG A 40 0.46 1.89 4.26
N ASN A 41 -0.45 1.60 5.19
CA ASN A 41 -1.61 2.45 5.50
C ASN A 41 -1.20 3.70 6.27
N ALA A 42 -0.34 3.58 7.27
CA ALA A 42 0.19 4.72 8.02
C ALA A 42 0.90 5.71 7.07
N LEU A 43 1.69 5.20 6.13
CA LEU A 43 2.34 6.02 5.11
C LEU A 43 1.33 6.76 4.22
N LEU A 44 0.24 6.10 3.80
CA LEU A 44 -0.80 6.75 3.01
C LEU A 44 -1.45 7.90 3.78
N ILE A 45 -1.83 7.64 5.03
CA ILE A 45 -2.48 8.65 5.89
C ILE A 45 -1.53 9.84 6.08
N PHE A 46 -0.24 9.58 6.28
CA PHE A 46 0.76 10.64 6.39
C PHE A 46 0.86 11.49 5.11
N PHE A 47 0.92 10.85 3.93
CA PHE A 47 0.94 11.57 2.65
C PHE A 47 -0.32 12.41 2.42
N ASP A 48 -1.48 11.89 2.81
CA ASP A 48 -2.76 12.59 2.65
C ASP A 48 -2.81 13.84 3.54
N ILE A 49 -2.42 13.71 4.82
CA ILE A 49 -2.32 14.84 5.76
C ILE A 49 -1.32 15.87 5.24
N ALA A 50 -0.15 15.44 4.74
CA ALA A 50 0.85 16.34 4.18
C ALA A 50 0.32 17.11 2.96
N ALA A 51 -0.39 16.43 2.06
CA ALA A 51 -0.99 17.06 0.88
C ALA A 51 -2.05 18.10 1.26
N VAL A 52 -2.96 17.76 2.19
CA VAL A 52 -3.97 18.70 2.70
C VAL A 52 -3.31 19.92 3.35
N THR A 53 -2.28 19.70 4.17
CA THR A 53 -1.55 20.79 4.84
C THR A 53 -0.88 21.70 3.81
N LEU A 54 -0.25 21.13 2.78
CA LEU A 54 0.43 21.89 1.73
C LEU A 54 -0.56 22.67 0.87
N LEU A 55 -1.75 22.12 0.62
CA LEU A 55 -2.83 22.78 -0.11
C LEU A 55 -3.39 23.97 0.68
N VAL A 56 -3.67 23.78 1.98
CA VAL A 56 -4.10 24.87 2.87
C VAL A 56 -3.03 25.95 2.96
N LEU A 57 -1.77 25.56 3.09
CA LEU A 57 -0.65 26.50 3.17
C LEU A 57 -0.50 27.30 1.86
N GLY A 58 -0.64 26.66 0.69
CA GLY A 58 -0.63 27.34 -0.61
C GLY A 58 -1.84 28.21 -0.88
N LEU A 59 -2.96 27.97 -0.20
CA LEU A 59 -4.15 28.81 -0.29
C LEU A 59 -4.02 30.07 0.59
N VAL A 60 -3.37 29.95 1.74
CA VAL A 60 -3.21 31.05 2.71
C VAL A 60 -2.00 31.93 2.37
N LEU A 61 -0.92 31.36 1.82
CA LEU A 61 0.27 32.13 1.47
C LEU A 61 0.15 32.67 0.03
N PRO A 62 0.34 33.99 -0.18
CA PRO A 62 0.35 34.60 -1.52
C PRO A 62 1.64 34.29 -2.30
N ASP A 63 2.38 33.26 -1.89
CA ASP A 63 3.67 32.91 -2.47
C ASP A 63 3.49 31.86 -3.59
N PRO A 64 3.85 32.22 -4.85
CA PRO A 64 3.77 31.31 -5.99
C PRO A 64 4.59 30.02 -5.84
N GLY A 65 5.63 30.02 -4.98
CA GLY A 65 6.41 28.82 -4.70
C GLY A 65 5.62 27.75 -3.94
N VAL A 66 4.73 28.16 -3.02
CA VAL A 66 3.94 27.23 -2.20
C VAL A 66 2.83 26.59 -3.03
N THR A 67 2.23 27.35 -3.94
CA THR A 67 1.23 26.83 -4.90
C THR A 67 1.84 25.79 -5.85
N LEU A 68 3.06 26.03 -6.34
CA LEU A 68 3.80 25.07 -7.17
C LEU A 68 4.10 23.76 -6.43
N CYS A 69 4.55 23.85 -5.17
CA CYS A 69 4.75 22.69 -4.31
C CYS A 69 3.44 21.93 -4.07
N GLY A 70 2.31 22.63 -3.87
CA GLY A 70 0.98 22.04 -3.76
C GLY A 70 0.59 21.21 -4.98
N ILE A 71 0.80 21.74 -6.19
CA ILE A 71 0.50 21.04 -7.45
C ILE A 71 1.37 19.79 -7.60
N ILE A 72 2.68 19.89 -7.34
CA ILE A 72 3.59 18.73 -7.43
C ILE A 72 3.17 17.63 -6.45
N ALA A 73 2.82 18.00 -5.21
CA ALA A 73 2.36 17.05 -4.20
C ALA A 73 1.05 16.37 -4.60
N LEU A 74 0.06 17.12 -5.09
CA LEU A 74 -1.19 16.54 -5.59
C LEU A 74 -0.93 15.55 -6.74
N THR A 75 -0.06 15.91 -7.67
CA THR A 75 0.27 15.06 -8.82
C THR A 75 0.96 13.77 -8.38
N ALA A 76 1.88 13.86 -7.42
CA ALA A 76 2.56 12.71 -6.84
C ALA A 76 1.62 11.79 -6.05
N THR A 77 0.66 12.35 -5.30
CA THR A 77 -0.37 11.58 -4.60
C THR A 77 -1.28 10.84 -5.59
N VAL A 78 -1.70 11.50 -6.67
CA VAL A 78 -2.50 10.84 -7.72
C VAL A 78 -1.69 9.71 -8.38
N TRP A 79 -0.42 9.93 -8.71
CA TRP A 79 0.43 8.90 -9.30
C TRP A 79 0.64 7.71 -8.37
N THR A 80 0.94 7.95 -7.10
CA THR A 80 1.12 6.88 -6.11
C THR A 80 -0.18 6.13 -5.84
N HIS A 81 -1.33 6.82 -5.83
CA HIS A 81 -2.64 6.20 -5.69
C HIS A 81 -3.00 5.34 -6.91
N VAL A 82 -2.75 5.83 -8.12
CA VAL A 82 -3.02 5.10 -9.37
C VAL A 82 -2.07 3.90 -9.52
N ALA A 83 -0.78 4.07 -9.24
CA ALA A 83 0.18 2.97 -9.26
C ALA A 83 -0.19 1.88 -8.25
N ARG A 84 -0.69 2.26 -7.07
CA ARG A 84 -1.19 1.30 -6.08
C ARG A 84 -2.48 0.60 -6.44
N HIS A 85 -3.35 1.22 -7.23
CA HIS A 85 -4.63 0.62 -7.63
C HIS A 85 -4.50 -0.25 -8.88
N ARG A 86 -3.37 -0.17 -9.61
CA ARG A 86 -3.03 -1.03 -10.75
C ARG A 86 -2.19 -2.26 -10.40
N ILE A 87 -1.70 -2.39 -9.17
CA ILE A 87 -0.92 -3.54 -8.67
C ILE A 87 -1.79 -4.30 -7.67
#